data_AF-A0A9J5W1G6-F1
#
_entry.id   AF-A0A9J5W1G6-F1
#
_cell.length_a   1.000
_cell.length_b   1.000
_cell.length_c   1.000
_cell.angle_alpha   90.00
_cell.angle_beta   90.00
_cell.angle_gamma   90.00
#
_symmetry.space_group_name_H-M   'P 1'
#
loop_
_entity.id
_entity.type
_entity.pdbx_description
1 polymer ?
#
loop_
_entity_poly.entity_id
_entity_poly.type
_entity_poly.pdbx_seq_one_letter_code
_entity_poly.pdbx_strand_id
1 'polypeptide(L)'
;MDKLGMIIFKMLAHGLGLEDDFFFSKKIEEKEATYFRVSRYPLCPLPEKIVGIGIHSDPQTLTILHQDQVGGLQVLKDDKH
;
A
#
# COMPACT_ATOMS: atom_id res chain seq x y z
N MET A 1 10.45 -7.40 -2.99
CA MET A 1 9.05 -6.98 -3.16
C MET A 1 8.75 -6.55 -4.59
N ASP A 2 9.74 -5.99 -5.29
CA ASP A 2 9.64 -5.47 -6.66
C ASP A 2 8.99 -6.46 -7.64
N LYS A 3 9.47 -7.70 -7.70
CA LYS A 3 8.90 -8.73 -8.60
C LYS A 3 7.39 -8.92 -8.39
N LEU A 4 6.91 -8.95 -7.15
CA LEU A 4 5.49 -9.07 -6.84
C LEU A 4 4.73 -7.80 -7.26
N GLY A 5 5.26 -6.62 -6.95
CA GLY A 5 4.68 -5.35 -7.38
C GLY A 5 4.53 -5.26 -8.90
N MET A 6 5.54 -5.73 -9.65
CA MET A 6 5.51 -5.76 -11.11
C MET A 6 4.45 -6.72 -11.65
N ILE A 7 4.25 -7.87 -11.02
CA ILE A 7 3.17 -8.81 -11.38
C ILE A 7 1.81 -8.16 -11.14
N ILE A 8 1.62 -7.48 -10.01
CA ILE A 8 0.38 -6.77 -9.69
C ILE A 8 0.12 -5.66 -10.71
N PHE A 9 1.13 -4.86 -11.06
CA PHE A 9 0.98 -3.81 -12.08
C PHE A 9 0.58 -4.37 -13.46
N LYS A 10 1.15 -5.50 -13.88
CA LYS A 10 0.73 -6.19 -15.11
C LYS A 10 -0.75 -6.61 -15.05
N MET A 11 -1.17 -7.20 -13.94
CA MET A 11 -2.56 -7.63 -13.75
C MET A 11 -3.52 -6.43 -13.75
N LEU A 12 -3.14 -5.31 -13.14
CA LEU A 12 -3.92 -4.08 -13.15
C LEU A 12 -4.02 -3.49 -14.56
N ALA A 13 -2.92 -3.45 -15.32
CA ALA A 13 -2.93 -2.98 -16.71
C ALA A 13 -3.92 -3.81 -17.54
N HIS A 14 -3.80 -5.13 -17.45
CA HIS A 14 -4.68 -6.06 -18.15
C HIS A 14 -6.16 -5.87 -17.75
N GLY A 15 -6.45 -5.75 -16.45
CA GLY A 15 -7.82 -5.55 -15.95
C GLY A 15 -8.45 -4.21 -16.38
N LEU A 16 -7.63 -3.21 -16.70
CA LEU A 16 -8.05 -1.92 -17.25
C LEU A 16 -8.12 -1.91 -18.78
N GLY A 17 -7.81 -3.02 -19.45
CA GLY A 17 -7.75 -3.10 -20.92
C GLY A 17 -6.56 -2.35 -21.53
N LEU A 18 -5.51 -2.12 -20.75
CA LEU A 18 -4.25 -1.50 -21.19
C LEU A 18 -3.26 -2.57 -21.63
N GLU A 19 -2.25 -2.18 -22.39
CA GLU A 19 -1.14 -3.06 -22.74
C GLU A 19 -0.37 -3.50 -21.48
N ASP A 20 0.09 -4.74 -21.43
CA ASP A 20 0.76 -5.33 -20.25
C ASP A 20 2.01 -4.55 -19.82
N ASP A 21 2.61 -3.81 -20.74
CA ASP A 21 3.77 -2.97 -20.52
C ASP A 21 3.43 -1.48 -20.33
N PHE A 22 2.16 -1.09 -20.28
CA PHE A 22 1.72 0.30 -20.17
C PHE A 22 2.42 1.08 -19.03
N PHE A 23 2.55 0.46 -17.85
CA PHE A 23 3.23 1.08 -16.71
C PHE A 23 4.76 1.11 -16.88
N PHE A 24 5.32 0.26 -17.75
CA PHE A 24 6.76 0.11 -17.96
C PHE A 24 7.25 0.91 -19.17
N SER A 25 6.42 1.11 -20.19
CA SER A 25 6.72 1.82 -21.43
C SER A 25 6.64 3.34 -21.27
N LYS A 26 5.86 3.83 -20.31
CA LYS A 26 5.65 5.27 -20.05
C LYS A 26 6.67 5.96 -19.14
N LYS A 27 7.83 5.35 -18.89
CA LYS A 27 8.82 5.91 -17.95
C LYS A 27 8.30 5.99 -16.50
N ILE A 28 7.92 4.85 -15.90
CA ILE A 28 8.45 4.56 -14.54
C ILE A 28 9.96 4.34 -14.73
N GLU A 29 10.65 5.37 -15.21
CA GLU A 29 12.06 5.35 -15.53
C GLU A 29 12.79 5.41 -14.19
N GLU A 30 13.60 4.39 -13.98
CA GLU A 30 14.75 4.44 -13.09
C GLU A 30 14.42 4.71 -11.61
N LYS A 31 13.92 3.65 -10.96
CA LYS A 31 13.99 3.46 -9.50
C LYS A 31 13.33 4.57 -8.68
N GLU A 32 12.01 4.72 -8.76
CA GLU A 32 11.31 5.09 -7.54
C GLU A 32 11.59 4.01 -6.50
N ALA A 33 12.38 4.35 -5.49
CA ALA A 33 12.91 3.41 -4.53
C ALA A 33 11.76 2.66 -3.85
N THR A 34 11.74 1.33 -3.98
CA THR A 34 10.90 0.49 -3.13
C THR A 34 11.23 0.82 -1.67
N TYR A 35 10.32 1.52 -1.01
CA TYR A 35 10.49 1.90 0.39
C TYR A 35 9.99 0.77 1.27
N PHE A 36 10.81 0.36 2.22
CA PHE A 36 10.42 -0.61 3.23
C PHE A 36 10.21 0.10 4.57
N ARG A 37 9.01 -0.03 5.13
CA ARG A 37 8.64 0.52 6.43
C ARG A 37 8.31 -0.60 7.40
N VAL A 38 8.92 -0.56 8.57
CA VAL A 38 8.56 -1.42 9.71
C VAL A 38 7.86 -0.55 10.75
N SER A 39 6.64 -0.92 11.12
CA SER A 39 5.85 -0.23 12.13
C SER A 39 5.66 -1.15 13.32
N ARG A 40 6.00 -0.67 14.53
CA ARG A 40 5.77 -1.39 15.79
C ARG A 40 4.87 -0.54 16.69
N TYR A 41 3.68 -1.05 16.97
CA TYR A 41 2.72 -0.40 17.85
C TYR A 41 2.70 -1.12 19.20
N PRO A 42 3.17 -0.51 20.30
CA PRO A 42 3.12 -1.11 21.62
C PRO A 42 1.69 -1.14 22.17
N LEU A 43 1.47 -1.90 23.26
CA LEU A 43 0.20 -1.89 23.99
C LEU A 43 -0.14 -0.46 24.42
N CYS A 44 -1.36 -0.04 24.12
CA CYS A 44 -1.87 1.28 24.44
C CYS A 44 -2.81 1.20 25.65
N PRO A 45 -2.58 1.94 26.75
CA PRO A 45 -3.50 1.96 27.90
C PRO A 45 -4.86 2.58 27.61
N LEU A 46 -4.95 3.42 26.57
CA LEU A 46 -6.16 4.17 26.19
C LEU A 46 -6.42 4.04 24.67
N PRO A 47 -6.72 2.82 24.18
CA PRO A 47 -6.82 2.56 22.74
C PRO A 47 -7.95 3.34 22.06
N GLU A 48 -8.99 3.73 22.80
CA GLU A 48 -10.11 4.54 22.28
C GLU A 48 -9.77 6.02 22.08
N LYS A 49 -8.64 6.50 22.64
CA LYS A 49 -8.24 7.91 22.63
C LYS A 49 -6.99 8.19 21.81
N ILE A 50 -6.28 7.16 21.37
CA ILE A 50 -4.98 7.27 20.71
C ILE A 50 -5.01 6.46 19.43
N VAL A 51 -4.59 7.09 18.34
CA VAL A 51 -4.44 6.44 17.04
C VAL A 51 -2.96 6.13 16.79
N GLY A 52 -2.65 4.89 16.41
CA GLY A 52 -1.26 4.48 16.15
C GLY A 52 -0.63 5.23 14.96
N ILE A 53 -1.37 5.34 13.86
CA ILE A 53 -1.02 6.16 12.70
C ILE A 53 -2.25 6.95 12.27
N GLY A 54 -2.11 8.26 12.09
CA GLY A 54 -3.23 9.12 11.69
C GLY A 54 -3.84 8.68 10.36
N ILE A 55 -5.08 9.10 10.12
CA ILE A 55 -5.77 8.86 8.85
C ILE A 55 -4.98 9.54 7.72
N HIS A 56 -4.63 8.78 6.69
CA HIS A 56 -3.89 9.28 5.54
C HIS A 56 -4.15 8.40 4.32
N SER A 57 -3.74 8.89 3.16
CA SER A 57 -3.56 8.08 1.96
C SER A 57 -2.06 7.95 1.68
N ASP A 58 -1.66 6.79 1.20
CA ASP A 58 -0.26 6.56 0.85
C ASP A 58 0.13 7.40 -0.38
N PRO A 59 1.29 8.07 -0.36
CA PRO A 59 1.81 8.77 -1.53
C PRO A 59 2.34 7.82 -2.60
N GLN A 60 2.59 6.55 -2.26
CA GLN A 60 3.07 5.54 -3.20
C GLN A 60 1.95 5.02 -4.11
N THR A 61 2.33 4.65 -5.34
CA THR A 61 1.41 4.02 -6.30
C THR A 61 0.89 2.66 -5.84
N LEU A 62 1.70 1.89 -5.11
CA LEU A 62 1.33 0.57 -4.59
C LEU A 62 2.00 0.31 -3.24
N THR A 63 1.20 0.02 -2.22
CA THR A 63 1.66 -0.47 -0.91
C THR A 63 1.28 -1.94 -0.75
N ILE A 64 2.26 -2.77 -0.40
CA ILE A 64 2.04 -4.19 -0.04
C ILE A 64 2.31 -4.32 1.46
N LEU A 65 1.25 -4.51 2.23
CA LEU A 65 1.33 -4.61 3.69
C LEU A 65 1.29 -6.07 4.15
N HIS A 66 2.24 -6.43 5.01
CA HIS A 66 2.17 -7.67 5.79
C HIS A 66 1.87 -7.31 7.24
N GLN A 67 0.83 -7.93 7.81
CA GLN A 67 0.41 -7.74 9.19
C GLN A 67 0.62 -9.02 9.99
N ASP A 68 0.93 -8.87 11.27
CA ASP A 68 0.88 -9.97 12.22
C ASP A 68 -0.56 -10.33 12.60
N GLN A 69 -0.72 -11.22 13.57
CA GLN A 69 -2.04 -11.69 14.02
C GLN A 69 -2.81 -10.67 14.88
N VAL A 70 -2.20 -9.55 15.28
CA VAL A 70 -2.86 -8.52 16.10
C VAL A 70 -3.73 -7.61 15.23
N GLY A 71 -3.31 -7.31 14.00
CA GLY A 71 -4.07 -6.49 13.06
C GLY A 71 -4.06 -5.00 13.38
N GLY A 72 -5.19 -4.31 13.20
CA GLY A 72 -5.35 -2.87 13.48
C GLY A 72 -5.35 -1.95 12.25
N LEU A 73 -5.28 -2.49 11.03
CA LEU A 73 -5.52 -1.70 9.83
C LEU A 73 -7.02 -1.41 9.70
N GLN A 74 -7.35 -0.14 9.48
CA GLN A 74 -8.70 0.31 9.16
C GLN A 74 -8.65 1.09 7.85
N VAL A 75 -9.64 0.88 6.98
CA VAL A 75 -9.74 1.54 5.67
C VAL A 75 -11.06 2.28 5.61
N LEU A 76 -11.00 3.59 5.35
CA LEU A 76 -12.18 4.39 5.06
C LEU A 76 -12.64 4.10 3.63
N LYS A 77 -13.91 3.68 3.47
CA LYS A 77 -14.51 3.39 2.17
C LYS A 77 -15.87 4.09 2.08
N ASP A 78 -16.16 4.73 0.94
CA ASP A 78 -17.44 5.38 0.67
C ASP A 78 -17.84 6.44 1.73
N ASP A 79 -16.85 7.14 2.30
CA ASP A 79 -16.99 8.09 3.41
C ASP A 79 -17.67 7.53 4.67
N LYS A 80 -17.66 6.20 4.82
CA LYS A 80 -18.22 5.49 5.97
C LYS A 80 -17.11 4.76 6.73
N HIS A 81 -17.04 5.03 8.02
CA HIS A 81 -16.32 4.20 9.00
C HIS A 81 -17.11 2.93 9.29
#